data_AF-A0A442B4P0-F1
#
_entry.id   AF-A0A442B4P0-F1
#
_cell.length_a   1.000
_cell.length_b   1.000
_cell.length_c   1.000
_cell.angle_alpha   90.00
_cell.angle_beta   90.00
_cell.angle_gamma   90.00
#
_symmetry.space_group_name_H-M   'P 1'
#
loop_
_entity.id
_entity.type
_entity.pdbx_description
1 polymer ?
#
loop_
_entity_poly.entity_id
_entity_poly.type
_entity_poly.pdbx_seq_one_letter_code
_entity_poly.pdbx_strand_id
1 'polypeptide(L)'
;LAAGISGANWSLDAPSFTGGKDSPGTGLFVLAIEPKLLDPEFEQRMRDQLDRLRRRYGVHIPGRSRAEAAEKAKARGITTSRAVVQRISEFAERYSA
;
A
#
# COMPACT_ATOMS: atom_id res chain seq x y z
N LEU A 1 -2.03 -16.33 -6.62
CA LEU A 1 -2.49 -15.32 -7.61
C LEU A 1 -1.32 -14.59 -8.25
N ALA A 2 -0.50 -13.87 -7.48
CA ALA A 2 0.61 -13.05 -7.98
C ALA A 2 1.81 -13.80 -8.61
N ALA A 3 1.89 -15.12 -8.54
CA ALA A 3 2.93 -15.93 -9.22
C ALA A 3 2.26 -16.84 -10.26
N GLY A 4 1.45 -17.79 -9.78
CA GLY A 4 0.82 -18.80 -10.64
C GLY A 4 -0.10 -18.29 -11.75
N ILE A 5 -0.73 -17.10 -11.63
CA ILE A 5 -1.56 -16.55 -12.74
C ILE A 5 -0.73 -15.65 -13.66
N SER A 6 0.18 -14.87 -13.10
CA SER A 6 0.96 -13.90 -13.88
C SER A 6 2.22 -14.49 -14.52
N GLY A 7 2.55 -15.75 -14.26
CA GLY A 7 3.79 -16.39 -14.71
C GLY A 7 5.04 -15.87 -14.00
N ALA A 8 4.88 -15.19 -12.86
CA ALA A 8 5.98 -14.68 -12.07
C ALA A 8 6.58 -15.77 -11.15
N ASN A 9 7.78 -15.51 -10.63
CA ASN A 9 8.48 -16.44 -9.74
C ASN A 9 7.63 -16.77 -8.51
N TRP A 10 7.63 -18.04 -8.10
CA TRP A 10 7.12 -18.41 -6.79
C TRP A 10 8.03 -17.84 -5.71
N SER A 11 7.50 -17.65 -4.50
CA SER A 11 8.26 -17.01 -3.41
C SER A 11 9.57 -17.73 -3.07
N LEU A 12 9.65 -19.05 -3.27
CA LEU A 12 10.88 -19.82 -3.06
C LEU A 12 11.88 -19.70 -4.22
N ASP A 13 11.40 -19.33 -5.41
CA ASP A 13 12.22 -19.17 -6.61
C ASP A 13 12.68 -17.72 -6.82
N ALA A 14 12.08 -16.77 -6.10
CA ALA A 14 12.36 -15.35 -6.22
C ALA A 14 13.74 -15.00 -5.61
N PRO A 15 14.65 -14.36 -6.37
CA PRO A 15 15.89 -13.81 -5.83
C PRO A 15 15.66 -12.77 -4.72
N SER A 16 16.71 -12.51 -3.93
CA SER A 16 16.66 -11.51 -2.86
C SER A 16 16.40 -10.10 -3.40
N PHE A 17 15.52 -9.35 -2.75
CA PHE A 17 15.24 -7.95 -3.09
C PHE A 17 16.18 -6.95 -2.42
N THR A 18 16.98 -7.39 -1.44
CA THR A 18 17.91 -6.51 -0.68
C THR A 18 19.35 -6.59 -1.17
N GLY A 19 19.65 -7.43 -2.16
CA GLY A 19 20.99 -7.58 -2.71
C GLY A 19 21.07 -8.67 -3.77
N GLY A 20 22.19 -8.71 -4.49
CA GLY A 20 22.35 -9.54 -5.68
C GLY A 20 22.14 -8.75 -6.97
N LYS A 21 22.35 -9.41 -8.10
CA LYS A 21 22.27 -8.82 -9.44
C LYS A 21 20.92 -9.04 -10.13
N ASP A 22 20.12 -9.96 -9.61
CA ASP A 22 18.88 -10.41 -10.23
C ASP A 22 17.68 -9.80 -9.49
N SER A 23 16.68 -9.33 -10.24
CA SER A 23 15.41 -8.86 -9.69
C SER A 23 14.60 -10.05 -9.15
N PRO A 24 13.82 -9.87 -8.06
CA PRO A 24 12.93 -10.91 -7.54
C PRO A 24 11.95 -11.51 -8.57
N GLY A 25 11.61 -10.76 -9.62
CA GLY A 25 10.70 -11.22 -10.67
C GLY A 25 9.29 -11.53 -10.17
N THR A 26 8.80 -10.75 -9.20
CA THR A 26 7.45 -10.91 -8.62
C THR A 26 6.37 -10.42 -9.56
N GLY A 27 5.18 -11.00 -9.46
CA GLY A 27 3.99 -10.56 -10.20
C GLY A 27 3.00 -9.83 -9.32
N LEU A 28 1.93 -9.33 -9.95
CA LEU A 28 0.83 -8.64 -9.31
C LEU A 28 -0.48 -9.13 -9.92
N PHE A 29 -1.46 -9.39 -9.06
CA PHE A 29 -2.84 -9.63 -9.46
C PHE A 29 -3.71 -8.51 -8.89
N VAL A 30 -4.48 -7.84 -9.75
CA VAL A 30 -5.40 -6.77 -9.37
C VAL A 30 -6.82 -7.22 -9.70
N LEU A 31 -7.72 -7.13 -8.72
CA LEU A 31 -9.15 -7.38 -8.87
C LEU A 31 -9.93 -6.12 -8.50
N ALA A 32 -10.76 -5.65 -9.42
CA ALA A 32 -11.73 -4.59 -9.16
C ALA A 32 -13.14 -5.21 -9.13
N ILE A 33 -13.93 -4.79 -8.14
CA ILE A 33 -15.33 -5.20 -7.98
C ILE A 33 -16.15 -3.92 -8.01
N GLU A 34 -17.20 -3.87 -8.83
CA GLU A 34 -18.23 -2.84 -8.75
C GLU A 34 -19.35 -3.33 -7.83
N PRO A 35 -19.37 -2.93 -6.54
CA PRO A 35 -20.31 -3.48 -5.57
C PRO A 35 -21.75 -3.03 -5.83
N LYS A 36 -22.00 -1.91 -6.52
CA LYS A 36 -23.37 -1.42 -6.77
C LYS A 36 -24.14 -2.25 -7.78
N LEU A 37 -23.45 -3.10 -8.56
CA LEU A 37 -24.09 -4.12 -9.40
C LEU A 37 -24.71 -5.26 -8.56
N LEU A 38 -24.27 -5.44 -7.31
CA LEU A 38 -24.76 -6.46 -6.39
C LEU A 38 -25.73 -5.88 -5.36
N ASP A 39 -25.46 -4.66 -4.90
CA ASP A 39 -26.27 -3.96 -3.90
C ASP A 39 -26.16 -2.44 -4.10
N PRO A 40 -27.22 -1.77 -4.57
CA PRO A 40 -27.25 -0.31 -4.73
C PRO A 40 -26.98 0.46 -3.43
N GLU A 41 -27.27 -0.13 -2.27
CA GLU A 41 -27.10 0.49 -0.94
C GLU A 41 -25.78 0.11 -0.26
N PHE A 42 -24.85 -0.52 -0.99
CA PHE A 42 -23.60 -1.05 -0.44
C PHE A 42 -22.82 -0.04 0.42
N GLU A 43 -22.71 1.22 -0.03
CA GLU A 43 -21.96 2.25 0.69
C GLU A 43 -22.56 2.55 2.06
N GLN A 44 -23.89 2.64 2.14
CA GLN A 44 -24.60 2.90 3.39
C GLN A 44 -24.43 1.71 4.35
N ARG A 45 -24.65 0.49 3.85
CA ARG A 45 -24.46 -0.74 4.64
C ARG A 45 -23.03 -0.89 5.15
N MET A 46 -22.04 -0.59 4.31
CA MET A 46 -20.63 -0.60 4.71
C MET A 46 -20.34 0.43 5.80
N ARG A 47 -20.87 1.66 5.66
CA ARG A 47 -20.72 2.71 6.67
C ARG A 47 -21.28 2.26 8.03
N ASP A 48 -22.51 1.74 8.04
CA ASP A 48 -23.17 1.32 9.28
C ASP A 48 -22.44 0.17 9.96
N GLN A 49 -21.96 -0.80 9.19
CA GLN A 49 -21.19 -1.92 9.73
C GLN A 49 -19.85 -1.46 10.30
N LEU A 50 -19.12 -0.58 9.60
CA LEU A 50 -17.86 -0.04 10.11
C LEU A 50 -18.07 0.79 11.39
N ASP A 51 -19.15 1.58 11.46
CA ASP A 51 -19.46 2.34 12.66
C ASP A 51 -19.85 1.43 13.83
N ARG A 52 -20.62 0.37 13.58
CA ARG A 52 -20.94 -0.65 14.58
C ARG A 52 -19.67 -1.32 15.11
N LEU A 53 -18.79 -1.80 14.23
CA LEU A 53 -17.53 -2.46 14.60
C LEU A 53 -16.66 -1.55 15.47
N ARG A 54 -16.47 -0.30 15.05
CA ARG A 54 -15.64 0.66 15.78
C ARG A 54 -16.26 1.05 17.11
N ARG A 55 -17.51 1.53 17.11
CA ARG A 55 -18.10 2.20 18.27
C ARG A 55 -18.60 1.20 19.32
N ARG A 56 -19.20 0.10 18.89
CA ARG A 56 -19.78 -0.89 19.81
C ARG A 56 -18.77 -1.92 20.29
N TYR A 57 -17.82 -2.29 19.44
CA TYR A 57 -16.90 -3.39 19.71
C TYR A 57 -15.43 -2.96 19.81
N GLY A 58 -15.13 -1.66 19.65
CA GLY A 58 -13.76 -1.16 19.75
C GLY A 58 -12.81 -1.70 18.68
N VAL A 59 -13.33 -2.25 17.57
CA VAL A 59 -12.50 -2.89 16.53
C VAL A 59 -11.70 -1.83 15.79
N HIS A 60 -10.40 -2.10 15.62
CA HIS A 60 -9.52 -1.30 14.78
C HIS A 60 -9.96 -1.38 13.31
N ILE A 61 -10.16 -0.22 12.67
CA ILE A 61 -10.52 -0.13 11.25
C ILE A 61 -9.25 0.13 10.43
N PRO A 62 -8.79 -0.83 9.60
CA PRO A 62 -7.61 -0.65 8.77
C PRO A 62 -7.74 0.54 7.82
N GLY A 63 -6.61 1.20 7.52
CA GLY A 63 -6.53 2.29 6.54
C GLY A 63 -6.82 3.69 7.09
N ARG A 64 -7.52 3.84 8.23
CA ARG A 64 -7.83 5.16 8.81
C ARG A 64 -6.59 5.96 9.18
N SER A 65 -5.67 5.36 9.93
CA SER A 65 -4.44 6.03 10.36
C SER A 65 -3.56 6.46 9.18
N ARG A 66 -3.51 5.64 8.12
CA ARG A 66 -2.81 5.97 6.87
C ARG A 66 -3.47 7.13 6.12
N ALA A 67 -4.80 7.14 6.03
CA ALA A 67 -5.53 8.24 5.41
C ALA A 67 -5.28 9.57 6.16
N GLU A 68 -5.36 9.56 7.49
CA GLU A 68 -5.05 10.73 8.31
C GLU A 68 -3.60 11.20 8.15
N ALA A 69 -2.64 10.28 8.07
CA ALA A 69 -1.24 10.60 7.82
C ALA A 69 -1.02 11.20 6.42
N ALA A 70 -1.72 10.68 5.40
CA ALA A 70 -1.66 11.21 4.05
C ALA A 70 -2.21 12.64 3.95
N GLU A 71 -3.35 12.93 4.61
CA GLU A 71 -3.90 14.29 4.66
C GLU A 71 -2.96 15.27 5.38
N LYS A 72 -2.37 14.85 6.51
CA LYS A 72 -1.36 15.65 7.21
C LYS A 72 -0.13 15.90 6.35
N ALA A 73 0.36 14.88 5.64
CA ALA A 73 1.51 14.99 4.75
C ALA A 73 1.24 15.94 3.57
N LYS A 74 0.03 15.91 3.01
CA LYS A 74 -0.39 16.82 1.95
C LYS A 74 -0.41 18.29 2.42
N ALA A 75 -0.86 18.52 3.66
CA ALA A 75 -0.97 19.87 4.21
C ALA A 75 0.37 20.43 4.74
N ARG A 76 1.28 19.57 5.22
CA ARG A 76 2.45 20.00 6.02
C ARG A 76 3.79 19.42 5.55
N GLY A 77 3.78 18.64 4.47
CA GLY A 77 4.94 17.85 4.05
C GLY A 77 5.15 16.60 4.89
N ILE A 78 6.14 15.79 4.51
CA ILE A 78 6.48 14.52 5.17
C ILE A 78 7.62 14.77 6.17
N THR A 79 7.40 14.48 7.45
CA THR A 79 8.47 14.46 8.45
C THR A 79 9.27 13.17 8.32
N THR A 80 10.58 13.30 8.08
CA THR A 80 11.51 12.17 8.02
C THR A 80 12.85 12.55 8.64
N SER A 81 13.72 11.55 8.84
CA SER A 81 15.05 11.80 9.39
C SER A 81 15.94 12.55 8.40
N ARG A 82 16.85 13.39 8.93
CA ARG A 82 17.87 14.07 8.13
C ARG A 82 18.72 13.09 7.32
N ALA A 83 19.02 11.92 7.89
CA ALA A 83 19.80 10.87 7.23
C ALA A 83 19.13 10.38 5.94
N VAL A 84 17.80 10.22 5.93
CA VAL A 84 17.06 9.83 4.72
C VAL A 84 17.13 10.92 3.65
N VAL A 85 16.92 12.19 4.04
CA VAL A 85 17.02 13.33 3.09
C VAL A 85 18.42 13.38 2.49
N GLN A 86 19.46 13.33 3.31
CA GLN A 86 20.85 13.34 2.86
C GLN A 86 21.13 12.20 1.88
N ARG A 87 20.71 10.97 2.21
CA ARG A 87 20.95 9.81 1.35
C ARG A 87 20.28 9.94 -0.02
N ILE A 88 19.07 10.51 -0.06
CA ILE A 88 18.34 10.77 -1.32
C ILE A 88 19.04 11.87 -2.12
N SER A 89 19.48 12.96 -1.48
CA SER A 89 20.21 14.05 -2.13
C SER A 89 21.54 13.57 -2.74
N GLU A 90 22.34 12.82 -2.00
CA GLU A 90 23.60 12.23 -2.49
C GLU A 90 23.38 11.29 -3.69
N PHE A 91 22.28 10.53 -3.67
CA PHE A 91 21.89 9.69 -4.80
C PHE A 91 21.51 10.54 -6.01
N ALA A 92 20.68 11.57 -5.82
CA ALA A 92 20.27 12.46 -6.91
C ALA A 92 21.48 13.15 -7.56
N GLU A 93 22.39 13.72 -6.77
CA GLU A 93 23.60 14.40 -7.28
C GLU A 93 24.48 13.48 -8.13
N ARG A 94 24.64 12.21 -7.72
CA ARG A 94 25.45 11.22 -8.44
C ARG A 94 24.90 10.88 -9.83
N TYR A 95 23.60 10.94 -10.02
CA TYR A 95 22.91 10.42 -11.21
C TYR A 95 22.11 11.48 -11.99
N SER A 96 22.29 12.78 -11.71
CA SER A 96 21.61 13.89 -12.41
C SER A 96 22.43 14.50 -13.57
N ALA A 97 23.51 13.85 -14.01
CA ALA A 97 24.30 14.20 -15.20
C ALA A 97 23.97 13.27 -16.37
#